data_AF-A0A4R8TKJ9-F1
#
_entry.id   AF-A0A4R8TKJ9-F1
#
_cell.length_a   1.000
_cell.length_b   1.000
_cell.length_c   1.000
_cell.angle_alpha   90.00
_cell.angle_beta   90.00
_cell.angle_gamma   90.00
#
_symmetry.space_group_name_H-M   'P 1'
#
loop_
_entity.id
_entity.type
_entity.pdbx_description
1 polymer ?
#
loop_
_entity_poly.entity_id
_entity_poly.type
_entity_poly.pdbx_seq_one_letter_code
_entity_poly.pdbx_strand_id
1 'polypeptide(L)'
;MEELTDAMGTVQRAVNLMPKEHLNKAATLRTLGLIYLLRGSATTSLKDVKTAIELFKKSWQTTSSVPRWRLQSAGRAVWLSTAYGDVDEAITLGKEVMSLLPVLDTKDLTISDRQEVLGDFDGIAQNVCAAFLSRGKVKKALQFLEQGRAVLIRQLLNDRVDLTDMQKTHPDMVNRYEEIRKEIQNPAAEFENDEARVTARERHQGIVREYNDIAKKISEFPGHTALYAGQTVEEMQECARDGAVVIVSFTINRYNAVIVTRSGLKAIDPSET
;
A
#
# COMPACT_ATOMS: atom_id res chain seq x y z
N MET A 1 -24.83 13.88 12.76
CA MET A 1 -23.91 14.95 12.33
C MET A 1 -23.20 15.61 13.51
N GLU A 2 -23.90 15.86 14.62
CA GLU A 2 -23.32 16.37 15.87
C GLU A 2 -22.29 15.39 16.47
N GLU A 3 -22.68 14.14 16.70
CA GLU A 3 -21.78 13.07 17.19
C GLU A 3 -20.52 12.89 16.31
N LEU A 4 -20.66 13.06 15.00
CA LEU A 4 -19.55 12.96 14.05
C LEU A 4 -18.57 14.14 14.19
N THR A 5 -19.09 15.33 14.49
CA THR A 5 -18.29 16.53 14.73
C THR A 5 -17.53 16.41 16.05
N ASP A 6 -18.18 15.89 17.10
CA ASP A 6 -17.55 15.65 18.40
C ASP A 6 -16.46 14.58 18.34
N ALA A 7 -16.73 13.48 17.64
CA ALA A 7 -15.75 12.43 17.36
C ALA A 7 -14.54 13.02 16.61
N MET A 8 -14.80 13.82 15.56
CA MET A 8 -13.74 14.47 14.80
C MET A 8 -12.88 15.41 15.66
N GLY A 9 -13.50 16.24 16.49
CA GLY A 9 -12.80 17.15 17.41
C GLY A 9 -11.94 16.40 18.43
N THR A 10 -12.44 15.27 18.94
CA THR A 10 -11.71 14.41 19.88
C THR A 10 -10.52 13.73 19.24
N VAL A 11 -10.70 13.11 18.08
CA VAL A 11 -9.62 12.43 17.34
C VAL A 11 -8.57 13.45 16.84
N GLN A 12 -8.99 14.63 16.40
CA GLN A 12 -8.06 15.69 15.98
C GLN A 12 -7.16 16.15 17.15
N ARG A 13 -7.73 16.34 18.35
CA ARG A 13 -6.95 16.66 19.55
C ARG A 13 -5.95 15.55 19.87
N ALA A 14 -6.37 14.28 19.79
CA ALA A 14 -5.47 13.15 20.01
C ALA A 14 -4.29 13.18 19.02
N VAL A 15 -4.53 13.38 17.71
CA VAL A 15 -3.47 13.49 16.69
C VAL A 15 -2.47 14.59 17.02
N ASN A 16 -2.94 15.74 17.50
CA ASN A 16 -2.10 16.89 17.82
C ASN A 16 -1.25 16.67 19.08
N LEU A 17 -1.76 15.91 20.05
CA LEU A 17 -1.06 15.58 21.29
C LEU A 17 -0.07 14.41 21.14
N MET A 18 -0.25 13.54 20.15
CA MET A 18 0.65 12.41 19.93
C MET A 18 2.00 12.85 19.35
N PRO A 19 3.13 12.43 19.96
CA PRO A 19 4.46 12.56 19.35
C PRO A 19 4.49 11.98 17.93
N LYS A 20 5.33 12.52 17.05
CA LYS A 20 5.50 12.02 15.66
C LYS A 20 5.88 10.54 15.64
N GLU A 21 6.56 10.12 16.69
CA GLU A 21 7.16 8.82 16.92
C GLU A 21 6.18 7.77 17.47
N HIS A 22 4.95 8.17 17.81
CA HIS A 22 4.00 7.31 18.51
C HIS A 22 3.44 6.17 17.63
N LEU A 23 3.52 4.92 18.10
CA LEU A 23 3.13 3.70 17.38
C LEU A 23 1.69 3.70 16.81
N ASN A 24 0.76 4.39 17.50
CA ASN A 24 -0.65 4.46 17.09
C ASN A 24 -0.99 5.73 16.30
N LYS A 25 0.01 6.55 15.93
CA LYS A 25 -0.24 7.80 15.22
C LYS A 25 -0.81 7.55 13.83
N ALA A 26 -0.32 6.55 13.09
CA ALA A 26 -0.93 6.14 11.82
C ALA A 26 -2.39 5.69 12.00
N ALA A 27 -2.67 4.85 13.01
CA ALA A 27 -4.04 4.40 13.30
C ALA A 27 -4.99 5.57 13.57
N THR A 28 -4.55 6.55 14.36
CA THR A 28 -5.37 7.71 14.70
C THR A 28 -5.57 8.65 13.51
N LEU A 29 -4.52 8.88 12.71
CA LEU A 29 -4.62 9.63 11.46
C LEU A 29 -5.59 8.96 10.48
N ARG A 30 -5.53 7.63 10.37
CA ARG A 30 -6.48 6.84 9.57
C ARG A 30 -7.91 7.01 10.08
N THR A 31 -8.14 6.91 11.39
CA THR A 31 -9.47 7.11 11.99
C THR A 31 -10.00 8.50 11.70
N LEU A 32 -9.17 9.53 11.84
CA LEU A 32 -9.56 10.90 11.48
C LEU A 32 -9.91 11.00 9.99
N GLY A 33 -9.10 10.40 9.10
CA GLY A 33 -9.36 10.34 7.67
C GLY A 33 -10.69 9.67 7.34
N LEU A 34 -11.03 8.57 8.02
CA LEU A 34 -12.33 7.91 7.89
C LEU A 34 -13.49 8.81 8.32
N ILE A 35 -13.36 9.54 9.42
CA ILE A 35 -14.39 10.48 9.89
C ILE A 35 -14.64 11.59 8.84
N TYR A 36 -13.57 12.16 8.28
CA TYR A 36 -13.67 13.12 7.18
C TYR A 36 -14.31 12.50 5.94
N LEU A 37 -13.94 11.27 5.57
CA LEU A 37 -14.52 10.57 4.43
C LEU A 37 -16.02 10.30 4.62
N LEU A 38 -16.45 9.84 5.81
CA LEU A 38 -17.85 9.64 6.15
C LEU A 38 -18.63 10.96 6.04
N ARG A 39 -18.10 12.04 6.62
CA ARG A 39 -18.74 13.36 6.53
C ARG A 39 -18.82 13.86 5.09
N GLY A 40 -17.73 13.73 4.34
CA GLY A 40 -17.63 14.11 2.94
C GLY A 40 -18.65 13.36 2.08
N SER A 41 -18.85 12.07 2.34
CA SER A 41 -19.85 11.25 1.65
C SER A 41 -21.28 11.69 2.00
N ALA A 42 -21.57 11.92 3.28
CA ALA A 42 -22.90 12.33 3.76
C ALA A 42 -23.30 13.75 3.32
N THR A 43 -22.33 14.63 3.09
CA THR A 43 -22.55 16.04 2.75
C THR A 43 -22.15 16.41 1.32
N THR A 44 -21.68 15.42 0.54
CA THR A 44 -21.11 15.63 -0.80
C THR A 44 -19.96 16.66 -0.81
N SER A 45 -19.22 16.76 0.30
CA SER A 45 -18.12 17.72 0.49
C SER A 45 -16.81 17.17 -0.07
N LEU A 46 -16.45 17.62 -1.27
CA LEU A 46 -15.14 17.30 -1.87
C LEU A 46 -13.97 17.81 -1.01
N LYS A 47 -14.15 18.89 -0.26
CA LYS A 47 -13.14 19.42 0.66
C LYS A 47 -12.83 18.40 1.77
N ASP A 48 -13.84 17.73 2.31
CA ASP A 48 -13.64 16.70 3.32
C ASP A 48 -12.98 15.46 2.73
N VAL A 49 -13.34 15.04 1.52
CA VAL A 49 -12.67 13.94 0.81
C VAL A 49 -11.18 14.26 0.58
N LYS A 50 -10.85 15.47 0.14
CA LYS A 50 -9.45 15.92 0.00
C LYS A 50 -8.70 15.93 1.33
N THR A 51 -9.37 16.33 2.41
CA THR A 51 -8.78 16.29 3.76
C THR A 51 -8.53 14.84 4.21
N ALA A 52 -9.44 13.92 3.89
CA ALA A 52 -9.26 12.50 4.16
C ALA A 52 -8.04 11.92 3.41
N ILE A 53 -7.87 12.25 2.12
CA ILE A 53 -6.70 11.85 1.31
C ILE A 53 -5.40 12.27 2.00
N GLU A 54 -5.28 13.53 2.42
CA GLU A 54 -4.09 14.04 3.10
C GLU A 54 -3.82 13.34 4.43
N LEU A 55 -4.87 13.00 5.19
CA LEU A 55 -4.74 12.27 6.44
C LEU A 55 -4.28 10.82 6.23
N PHE A 56 -4.79 10.15 5.20
CA PHE A 56 -4.34 8.81 4.82
C PHE A 56 -2.88 8.81 4.34
N LYS A 57 -2.46 9.83 3.57
CA LYS A 57 -1.05 10.00 3.17
C LYS A 57 -0.14 10.24 4.38
N LYS A 58 -0.55 11.10 5.33
CA LYS A 58 0.20 11.30 6.58
C LYS A 58 0.31 10.02 7.40
N SER A 59 -0.76 9.23 7.44
CA SER A 59 -0.76 7.90 8.09
C SER A 59 0.26 6.98 7.43
N TRP A 60 0.26 6.87 6.10
CA TRP A 60 1.25 6.10 5.33
C TRP A 60 2.70 6.50 5.64
N GLN A 61 2.97 7.80 5.68
CA GLN A 61 4.29 8.39 5.95
C GLN A 61 4.78 8.23 7.39
N THR A 62 3.91 7.79 8.31
CA THR A 62 4.28 7.60 9.73
C THR A 62 5.00 6.26 9.90
N THR A 63 6.27 6.18 9.48
CA THR A 63 7.10 4.96 9.51
C THR A 63 7.38 4.41 10.91
N SER A 64 7.13 5.19 11.94
CA SER A 64 7.16 4.77 13.34
C SER A 64 5.98 3.87 13.74
N SER A 65 4.91 3.82 12.94
CA SER A 65 3.69 3.08 13.27
C SER A 65 3.63 1.69 12.63
N VAL A 66 2.72 0.86 13.15
CA VAL A 66 2.47 -0.51 12.67
C VAL A 66 2.18 -0.54 11.15
N PRO A 67 2.83 -1.40 10.35
CA PRO A 67 2.68 -1.46 8.90
C PRO A 67 1.24 -1.58 8.41
N ARG A 68 0.38 -2.34 9.12
CA ARG A 68 -1.04 -2.51 8.78
C ARG A 68 -1.75 -1.18 8.52
N TRP A 69 -1.72 -0.28 9.50
CA TRP A 69 -2.48 0.97 9.44
C TRP A 69 -1.99 1.87 8.32
N ARG A 70 -0.68 1.81 8.05
CA ARG A 70 -0.03 2.55 6.97
C ARG A 70 -0.48 2.01 5.62
N LEU A 71 -0.41 0.69 5.40
CA LEU A 71 -0.83 0.04 4.15
C LEU A 71 -2.31 0.26 3.85
N GLN A 72 -3.18 0.05 4.83
CA GLN A 72 -4.62 0.32 4.70
C GLN A 72 -4.94 1.79 4.39
N SER A 73 -4.13 2.71 4.92
CA SER A 73 -4.27 4.14 4.62
C SER A 73 -3.79 4.45 3.22
N ALA A 74 -2.67 3.88 2.80
CA ALA A 74 -2.17 4.07 1.44
C ALA A 74 -3.15 3.55 0.38
N GLY A 75 -3.78 2.39 0.62
CA GLY A 75 -4.84 1.88 -0.25
C GLY A 75 -6.02 2.84 -0.41
N ARG A 76 -6.50 3.40 0.71
CA ARG A 76 -7.56 4.41 0.70
C ARG A 76 -7.13 5.71 0.02
N ALA A 77 -5.91 6.17 0.24
CA ALA A 77 -5.37 7.36 -0.40
C ALA A 77 -5.27 7.17 -1.92
N VAL A 78 -4.72 6.05 -2.40
CA VAL A 78 -4.67 5.72 -3.84
C VAL A 78 -6.07 5.70 -4.44
N TRP A 79 -7.00 4.98 -3.80
CA TRP A 79 -8.38 4.88 -4.27
C TRP A 79 -9.06 6.25 -4.36
N LEU A 80 -9.00 7.05 -3.30
CA LEU A 80 -9.63 8.36 -3.26
C LEU A 80 -8.94 9.36 -4.19
N SER A 81 -7.62 9.30 -4.35
CA SER A 81 -6.90 10.16 -5.29
C SER A 81 -7.23 9.82 -6.74
N THR A 82 -7.38 8.54 -7.10
CA THR A 82 -7.86 8.13 -8.42
C THR A 82 -9.30 8.62 -8.67
N ALA A 83 -10.16 8.57 -7.66
CA ALA A 83 -11.58 8.86 -7.79
C ALA A 83 -11.93 10.37 -7.72
N TYR A 84 -11.27 11.12 -6.84
CA TYR A 84 -11.67 12.48 -6.42
C TYR A 84 -10.50 13.46 -6.29
N GLY A 85 -9.26 13.00 -6.49
CA GLY A 85 -8.05 13.77 -6.25
C GLY A 85 -7.18 13.90 -7.49
N ASP A 86 -5.87 13.89 -7.26
CA ASP A 86 -4.87 13.94 -8.32
C ASP A 86 -4.50 12.51 -8.76
N VAL A 87 -4.77 12.20 -10.02
CA VAL A 87 -4.51 10.91 -10.65
C VAL A 87 -3.00 10.60 -10.69
N ASP A 88 -2.14 11.60 -10.92
CA ASP A 88 -0.69 11.41 -10.97
C ASP A 88 -0.12 11.18 -9.56
N GLU A 89 -0.73 11.77 -8.54
CA GLU A 89 -0.43 11.43 -7.15
C GLU A 89 -0.84 10.00 -6.80
N ALA A 90 -2.01 9.54 -7.24
CA ALA A 90 -2.45 8.16 -7.04
C ALA A 90 -1.47 7.15 -7.66
N ILE A 91 -0.99 7.43 -8.88
CA ILE A 91 0.04 6.62 -9.55
C ILE A 91 1.35 6.62 -8.75
N THR A 92 1.77 7.79 -8.25
CA THR A 92 3.02 7.93 -7.50
C THR A 92 2.98 7.15 -6.19
N LEU A 93 1.92 7.34 -5.40
CA LEU A 93 1.73 6.64 -4.13
C LEU A 93 1.55 5.13 -4.35
N GLY A 94 0.77 4.73 -5.36
CA GLY A 94 0.58 3.31 -5.66
C GLY A 94 1.87 2.59 -6.03
N LYS A 95 2.77 3.24 -6.77
CA LYS A 95 4.11 2.71 -7.07
C LYS A 95 4.96 2.55 -5.81
N GLU A 96 4.93 3.53 -4.92
CA GLU A 96 5.68 3.49 -3.65
C GLU A 96 5.20 2.32 -2.77
N VAL A 97 3.88 2.11 -2.69
CA VAL A 97 3.32 0.96 -1.95
C VAL A 97 3.74 -0.36 -2.60
N MET A 98 3.66 -0.44 -3.94
CA MET A 98 4.01 -1.63 -4.71
C MET A 98 5.49 -2.03 -4.55
N SER A 99 6.41 -1.07 -4.45
CA SER A 99 7.83 -1.36 -4.25
C SER A 99 8.15 -1.81 -2.83
N LEU A 100 7.42 -1.31 -1.83
CA LEU A 100 7.65 -1.62 -0.42
C LEU A 100 6.96 -2.91 0.05
N LEU A 101 5.80 -3.25 -0.51
CA LEU A 101 5.02 -4.39 -0.02
C LEU A 101 5.80 -5.72 0.01
N PRO A 102 6.60 -6.09 -1.01
CA PRO A 102 7.34 -7.35 -0.96
C PRO A 102 8.29 -7.46 0.23
N VAL A 103 8.80 -6.33 0.71
CA VAL A 103 9.78 -6.25 1.78
C VAL A 103 9.13 -6.02 3.15
N LEU A 104 7.84 -5.67 3.20
CA LEU A 104 7.10 -5.53 4.45
C LEU A 104 6.59 -6.90 4.90
N ASP A 105 7.00 -7.33 6.10
CA ASP A 105 6.58 -8.57 6.70
C ASP A 105 5.15 -8.41 7.22
N THR A 106 4.20 -8.97 6.48
CA THR A 106 2.78 -9.03 6.87
C THR A 106 2.48 -10.28 7.70
N LYS A 107 3.49 -11.07 8.10
CA LYS A 107 3.29 -12.34 8.80
C LYS A 107 2.74 -12.18 10.21
N ASP A 108 3.06 -11.09 10.89
CA ASP A 108 2.55 -10.79 12.25
C ASP A 108 1.10 -10.32 12.25
N LEU A 109 0.50 -10.13 11.08
CA LEU A 109 -0.93 -9.95 10.95
C LEU A 109 -1.64 -11.27 11.22
N THR A 110 -2.72 -11.21 11.99
CA THR A 110 -3.65 -12.35 12.08
C THR A 110 -4.12 -12.73 10.67
N ILE A 111 -4.58 -13.97 10.47
CA ILE A 111 -5.06 -14.43 9.15
C ILE A 111 -6.14 -13.46 8.60
N SER A 112 -7.05 -13.00 9.46
CA SER A 112 -8.08 -12.01 9.11
C SER A 112 -7.48 -10.68 8.68
N ASP A 113 -6.47 -10.19 9.41
CA ASP A 113 -5.83 -8.91 9.12
C ASP A 113 -4.99 -8.96 7.84
N ARG A 114 -4.38 -10.12 7.56
CA ARG A 114 -3.65 -10.36 6.32
C ARG A 114 -4.61 -10.38 5.13
N GLN A 115 -5.75 -11.04 5.25
CA GLN A 115 -6.78 -11.01 4.20
C GLN A 115 -7.28 -9.59 3.94
N GLU A 116 -7.49 -8.78 4.97
CA GLU A 116 -7.91 -7.39 4.82
C GLU A 116 -6.83 -6.54 4.13
N VAL A 117 -5.56 -6.66 4.53
CA VAL A 117 -4.45 -5.93 3.89
C VAL A 117 -4.23 -6.36 2.44
N LEU A 118 -4.34 -7.65 2.13
CA LEU A 118 -4.24 -8.15 0.75
C LEU A 118 -5.43 -7.71 -0.11
N GLY A 119 -6.63 -7.65 0.47
CA GLY A 119 -7.81 -7.11 -0.21
C GLY A 119 -7.69 -5.61 -0.53
N ASP A 120 -7.25 -4.81 0.45
CA ASP A 120 -6.95 -3.39 0.23
C ASP A 120 -5.87 -3.21 -0.86
N PHE A 121 -4.93 -4.15 -0.99
CA PHE A 121 -3.86 -4.11 -1.99
C PHE A 121 -4.29 -4.48 -3.41
N ASP A 122 -5.15 -5.49 -3.59
CA ASP A 122 -5.73 -5.77 -4.91
C ASP A 122 -6.43 -4.52 -5.46
N GLY A 123 -7.11 -3.78 -4.57
CA GLY A 123 -7.64 -2.46 -4.87
C GLY A 123 -6.60 -1.44 -5.33
N ILE A 124 -5.36 -1.45 -4.81
CA ILE A 124 -4.30 -0.50 -5.23
C ILE A 124 -3.90 -0.75 -6.69
N ALA A 125 -3.61 -2.00 -7.05
CA ALA A 125 -3.21 -2.34 -8.42
C ALA A 125 -4.30 -1.94 -9.43
N GLN A 126 -5.56 -2.21 -9.10
CA GLN A 126 -6.71 -1.83 -9.92
C GLN A 126 -6.88 -0.31 -10.04
N ASN A 127 -6.77 0.44 -8.93
CA ASN A 127 -6.91 1.90 -8.96
C ASN A 127 -5.78 2.60 -9.72
N VAL A 128 -4.55 2.09 -9.64
CA VAL A 128 -3.41 2.62 -10.42
C VAL A 128 -3.53 2.22 -11.90
N CYS A 129 -4.02 1.02 -12.19
CA CYS A 129 -4.35 0.60 -13.54
C CYS A 129 -5.37 1.57 -14.17
N ALA A 130 -6.48 1.83 -13.48
CA ALA A 130 -7.49 2.80 -13.91
C ALA A 130 -6.91 4.21 -14.10
N ALA A 131 -6.03 4.66 -13.20
CA ALA A 131 -5.32 5.93 -13.31
C ALA A 131 -4.40 6.00 -14.55
N PHE A 132 -3.71 4.91 -14.90
CA PHE A 132 -2.92 4.86 -16.13
C PHE A 132 -3.81 4.87 -17.38
N LEU A 133 -4.93 4.15 -17.36
CA LEU A 133 -5.88 4.10 -18.47
C LEU A 133 -6.51 5.47 -18.73
N SER A 134 -6.87 6.23 -17.69
CA SER A 134 -7.37 7.60 -17.83
C SER A 134 -6.33 8.59 -18.38
N ARG A 135 -5.06 8.17 -18.47
CA ARG A 135 -3.97 8.93 -19.12
C ARG A 135 -3.57 8.33 -20.48
N GLY A 136 -4.34 7.37 -21.02
CA GLY A 136 -4.05 6.67 -22.27
C GLY A 136 -2.81 5.76 -22.21
N LYS A 137 -2.27 5.47 -21.01
CA LYS A 137 -1.03 4.72 -20.83
C LYS A 137 -1.30 3.21 -20.70
N VAL A 138 -1.92 2.61 -21.72
CA VAL A 138 -2.40 1.21 -21.71
C VAL A 138 -1.30 0.20 -21.36
N LYS A 139 -0.11 0.32 -21.96
CA LYS A 139 1.03 -0.56 -21.66
C LYS A 139 1.39 -0.54 -20.17
N LYS A 140 1.48 0.65 -19.58
CA LYS A 140 1.81 0.83 -18.16
C LYS A 140 0.70 0.34 -17.23
N ALA A 141 -0.55 0.51 -17.63
CA ALA A 141 -1.70 0.01 -16.88
C ALA A 141 -1.64 -1.52 -16.71
N LEU A 142 -1.44 -2.25 -17.82
CA LEU A 142 -1.33 -3.71 -17.79
C LEU A 142 -0.11 -4.18 -17.01
N GLN A 143 1.06 -3.59 -17.25
CA GLN A 143 2.27 -3.97 -16.52
C GLN A 143 2.11 -3.75 -15.02
N PHE A 144 1.50 -2.65 -14.59
CA PHE A 144 1.27 -2.40 -13.17
C PHE A 144 0.25 -3.36 -12.55
N LEU A 145 -0.78 -3.75 -13.31
CA LEU A 145 -1.77 -4.74 -12.86
C LEU A 145 -1.14 -6.12 -12.69
N GLU A 146 -0.31 -6.57 -13.65
CA GLU A 146 0.42 -7.84 -13.54
C GLU A 146 1.49 -7.79 -12.45
N GLN A 147 2.15 -6.65 -12.24
CA GLN A 147 3.04 -6.43 -11.11
C GLN A 147 2.29 -6.65 -9.78
N GLY A 148 1.11 -6.04 -9.63
CA GLY A 148 0.26 -6.23 -8.45
C GLY A 148 -0.14 -7.69 -8.23
N ARG A 149 -0.55 -8.39 -9.28
CA ARG A 149 -0.87 -9.83 -9.23
C ARG A 149 0.33 -10.67 -8.82
N ALA A 150 1.52 -10.39 -9.36
CA ALA A 150 2.74 -11.11 -9.00
C ALA A 150 3.10 -10.90 -7.52
N VAL A 151 3.00 -9.67 -7.02
CA VAL A 151 3.23 -9.36 -5.60
C VAL A 151 2.21 -10.08 -4.70
N LEU A 152 0.91 -10.05 -5.05
CA LEU A 152 -0.14 -10.75 -4.30
C LEU A 152 0.11 -12.25 -4.21
N ILE A 153 0.40 -12.90 -5.35
CA ILE A 153 0.65 -14.34 -5.40
C ILE A 153 1.84 -14.70 -4.51
N ARG A 154 2.94 -13.94 -4.56
CA ARG A 154 4.11 -14.20 -3.71
C ARG A 154 3.80 -13.99 -2.22
N GLN A 155 3.05 -12.96 -1.86
CA GLN A 155 2.60 -12.75 -0.47
C GLN A 155 1.73 -13.92 0.01
N LEU A 156 0.83 -14.45 -0.84
CA LEU A 156 0.01 -15.63 -0.53
C LEU A 156 0.87 -16.90 -0.38
N LEU A 157 1.91 -17.06 -1.20
CA LEU A 157 2.84 -18.18 -1.13
C LEU A 157 3.88 -18.07 0.00
N ASN A 158 3.87 -16.97 0.76
CA ASN A 158 4.91 -16.62 1.75
C ASN A 158 6.33 -16.67 1.17
N ASP A 159 6.45 -16.39 -0.12
CA ASP A 159 7.72 -16.45 -0.84
C ASP A 159 8.65 -15.34 -0.31
N ARG A 160 9.89 -15.71 0.01
CA ARG A 160 10.83 -14.78 0.61
C ARG A 160 11.35 -13.84 -0.47
N VAL A 161 11.63 -12.59 -0.10
CA VAL A 161 12.42 -11.71 -0.97
C VAL A 161 13.75 -12.39 -1.22
N ASP A 162 14.09 -12.63 -2.49
CA ASP A 162 15.41 -13.15 -2.84
C ASP A 162 16.42 -12.02 -2.68
N LEU A 163 17.21 -12.12 -1.61
CA LEU A 163 18.28 -11.18 -1.27
C LEU A 163 19.66 -11.74 -1.64
N THR A 164 19.76 -12.82 -2.43
CA THR A 164 21.03 -13.52 -2.71
C THR A 164 22.10 -12.60 -3.30
N ASP A 165 21.74 -11.76 -4.29
CA ASP A 165 22.68 -10.82 -4.89
C ASP A 165 23.00 -9.64 -3.98
N MET A 166 22.03 -9.21 -3.17
CA MET A 166 22.25 -8.18 -2.17
C MET A 166 23.17 -8.69 -1.05
N GLN A 167 23.06 -9.95 -0.65
CA GLN A 167 23.91 -10.59 0.36
C GLN A 167 25.39 -10.56 -0.05
N LYS A 168 25.69 -10.68 -1.35
CA LYS A 168 27.06 -10.62 -1.87
C LYS A 168 27.68 -9.22 -1.75
N THR A 169 26.86 -8.17 -1.86
CA THR A 169 27.33 -6.79 -1.96
C THR A 169 27.14 -5.98 -0.67
N HIS A 170 26.12 -6.29 0.11
CA HIS A 170 25.71 -5.59 1.35
C HIS A 170 25.30 -6.59 2.44
N PRO A 171 26.18 -7.52 2.85
CA PRO A 171 25.85 -8.57 3.81
C PRO A 171 25.38 -8.03 5.15
N ASP A 172 25.97 -6.94 5.64
CA ASP A 172 25.60 -6.33 6.93
C ASP A 172 24.15 -5.86 6.95
N MET A 173 23.66 -5.28 5.83
CA MET A 173 22.29 -4.81 5.75
C MET A 173 21.29 -5.96 5.65
N VAL A 174 21.60 -7.01 4.91
CA VAL A 174 20.73 -8.20 4.82
C VAL A 174 20.70 -8.94 6.15
N ASN A 175 21.84 -9.09 6.82
CA ASN A 175 21.91 -9.67 8.17
C ASN A 175 21.09 -8.84 9.16
N ARG A 176 21.24 -7.51 9.14
CA ARG A 176 20.47 -6.62 10.01
C ARG A 176 18.97 -6.66 9.72
N TYR A 177 18.57 -6.75 8.46
CA TYR A 177 17.18 -6.96 8.06
C TYR A 177 16.60 -8.25 8.65
N GLU A 178 17.31 -9.38 8.51
CA GLU A 178 16.86 -10.67 9.05
C GLU A 178 16.87 -10.71 10.58
N GLU A 179 17.78 -10.02 11.25
CA GLU A 179 17.79 -9.84 12.72
C GLU A 179 16.58 -9.06 13.21
N ILE A 180 16.36 -7.87 12.65
CA ILE A 180 15.25 -7.00 13.04
C ILE A 180 13.92 -7.69 12.77
N ARG A 181 13.82 -8.40 11.65
CA ARG A 181 12.63 -9.18 11.33
C ARG A 181 12.31 -10.21 12.42
N LYS A 182 13.31 -10.93 12.93
CA LYS A 182 13.14 -11.87 14.06
C LYS A 182 12.76 -11.15 15.36
N GLU A 183 13.31 -9.96 15.60
CA GLU A 183 13.01 -9.15 16.80
C GLU A 183 11.58 -8.58 16.74
N ILE A 184 11.07 -8.24 15.55
CA ILE A 184 9.68 -7.83 15.35
C ILE A 184 8.72 -9.02 15.52
N GLN A 185 9.09 -10.21 15.04
CA GLN A 185 8.31 -11.45 15.16
C GLN A 185 8.21 -11.99 16.59
N ASN A 186 9.06 -11.51 17.50
CA ASN A 186 9.05 -11.92 18.90
C ASN A 186 8.86 -10.68 19.78
N PRO A 187 7.65 -10.08 19.80
CA PRO A 187 7.35 -9.01 20.73
C PRO A 187 7.50 -9.60 22.13
N ALA A 188 8.61 -9.26 22.79
CA ALA A 188 8.91 -9.76 24.12
C ALA A 188 7.68 -9.58 25.01
N ALA A 189 7.25 -10.72 25.56
CA ALA A 189 6.14 -10.86 26.46
C ALA A 189 6.22 -9.88 27.65
N GLU A 190 5.04 -9.49 28.13
CA GLU A 190 4.73 -9.19 29.53
C GLU A 190 5.68 -8.22 30.26
N PHE A 191 5.30 -6.93 30.29
CA PHE A 191 5.87 -6.00 31.25
C PHE A 191 4.77 -5.44 32.15
N GLU A 192 4.75 -5.92 33.40
CA GLU A 192 3.78 -5.58 34.45
C GLU A 192 3.96 -4.16 35.03
N ASN A 193 4.98 -3.38 34.61
CA ASN A 193 5.29 -2.08 35.21
C ASN A 193 5.48 -0.94 34.17
N ASP A 194 5.03 0.28 34.50
CA ASP A 194 4.85 1.38 33.53
C ASP A 194 6.16 1.96 32.97
N GLU A 195 7.25 2.01 33.73
CA GLU A 195 8.56 2.47 33.22
C GLU A 195 9.20 1.47 32.25
N ALA A 196 9.08 0.17 32.53
CA ALA A 196 9.55 -0.88 31.63
C ALA A 196 8.76 -0.88 30.31
N ARG A 197 7.46 -0.53 30.36
CA ARG A 197 6.60 -0.36 29.18
C ARG A 197 7.03 0.83 28.32
N VAL A 198 7.43 1.96 28.91
CA VAL A 198 7.92 3.13 28.16
C VAL A 198 9.23 2.80 27.42
N THR A 199 10.21 2.24 28.12
CA THR A 199 11.51 1.87 27.53
C THR A 199 11.37 0.78 26.46
N ALA A 200 10.56 -0.25 26.71
CA ALA A 200 10.28 -1.29 25.72
C ALA A 200 9.59 -0.72 24.47
N ARG A 201 8.70 0.26 24.66
CA ARG A 201 7.99 0.93 23.57
C ARG A 201 8.92 1.81 22.74
N GLU A 202 9.83 2.55 23.36
CA GLU A 202 10.84 3.35 22.65
C GLU A 202 11.80 2.47 21.85
N ARG A 203 12.25 1.35 22.44
CA ARG A 203 13.06 0.34 21.74
C ARG A 203 12.31 -0.24 20.54
N HIS A 204 11.06 -0.67 20.72
CA HIS A 204 10.23 -1.20 19.64
C HIS A 204 9.99 -0.16 18.53
N GLN A 205 9.82 1.12 18.88
CA GLN A 205 9.74 2.21 17.89
C GLN A 205 11.02 2.35 17.07
N GLY A 206 12.20 2.25 17.69
CA GLY A 206 13.48 2.29 16.99
C GLY A 206 13.61 1.14 15.99
N ILE A 207 13.28 -0.07 16.42
CA ILE A 207 13.34 -1.30 15.62
C ILE A 207 12.39 -1.21 14.42
N VAL A 208 11.14 -0.78 14.62
CA VAL A 208 10.16 -0.64 13.52
C VAL A 208 10.60 0.43 12.51
N ARG A 209 11.24 1.52 12.94
CA ARG A 209 11.78 2.51 11.99
C ARG A 209 12.94 1.97 11.19
N GLU A 210 13.90 1.36 11.88
CA GLU A 210 15.07 0.76 11.24
C GLU A 210 14.65 -0.31 10.23
N TYR A 211 13.66 -1.14 10.59
CA TYR A 211 13.04 -2.10 9.68
C TYR A 211 12.50 -1.45 8.40
N ASN A 212 11.69 -0.39 8.55
CA ASN A 212 11.10 0.31 7.41
C ASN A 212 12.16 1.01 6.54
N ASP A 213 13.21 1.56 7.16
CA ASP A 213 14.30 2.23 6.44
C ASP A 213 15.14 1.22 5.64
N ILE A 214 15.44 0.05 6.22
CA ILE A 214 16.12 -1.04 5.52
C ILE A 214 15.22 -1.61 4.42
N ALA A 215 13.94 -1.81 4.69
CA ALA A 215 12.98 -2.29 3.69
C ALA A 215 12.90 -1.35 2.47
N LYS A 216 12.94 -0.03 2.71
CA LYS A 216 13.03 0.96 1.65
C LYS A 216 14.31 0.84 0.83
N LYS A 217 15.47 0.72 1.47
CA LYS A 217 16.76 0.53 0.77
C LYS A 217 16.79 -0.74 -0.06
N ILE A 218 16.22 -1.84 0.46
CA ILE A 218 16.05 -3.10 -0.29
C ILE A 218 15.17 -2.86 -1.53
N SER A 219 14.06 -2.13 -1.38
CA SER A 219 13.16 -1.86 -2.51
C SER A 219 13.78 -1.01 -3.62
N GLU A 220 14.77 -0.19 -3.28
CA GLU A 220 15.53 0.67 -4.20
C GLU A 220 16.73 -0.05 -4.83
N PHE A 221 17.06 -1.27 -4.38
CA PHE A 221 18.22 -2.02 -4.86
C PHE A 221 18.03 -2.49 -6.32
N PRO A 222 19.05 -2.34 -7.19
CA PRO A 222 18.97 -2.79 -8.58
C PRO A 222 18.60 -4.28 -8.67
N GLY A 223 17.60 -4.61 -9.48
CA GLY A 223 17.13 -5.98 -9.67
C GLY A 223 16.05 -6.44 -8.69
N HIS A 224 15.82 -5.73 -7.57
CA HIS A 224 14.74 -6.08 -6.64
C HIS A 224 13.37 -6.08 -7.33
N THR A 225 13.08 -5.05 -8.12
CA THR A 225 11.81 -4.90 -8.85
C THR A 225 11.62 -5.93 -9.97
N ALA A 226 12.70 -6.51 -10.50
CA ALA A 226 12.63 -7.50 -11.58
C ALA A 226 11.94 -8.79 -11.13
N LEU A 227 12.13 -9.19 -9.86
CA LEU A 227 11.49 -10.37 -9.27
C LEU A 227 9.98 -10.21 -9.08
N TYR A 228 9.50 -8.96 -9.06
CA TYR A 228 8.10 -8.59 -8.85
C TYR A 228 7.44 -7.98 -10.07
N ALA A 229 8.15 -7.88 -11.21
CA ALA A 229 7.71 -7.12 -12.37
C ALA A 229 6.42 -7.65 -13.04
N GLY A 230 6.04 -8.90 -12.75
CA GLY A 230 4.98 -9.59 -13.47
C GLY A 230 5.38 -9.89 -14.91
N GLN A 231 4.40 -10.25 -15.74
CA GLN A 231 4.64 -10.46 -17.17
C GLN A 231 4.87 -9.11 -17.88
N THR A 232 5.75 -9.11 -18.86
CA THR A 232 5.87 -8.05 -19.86
C THR A 232 4.66 -8.05 -20.79
N VAL A 233 4.44 -6.94 -21.49
CA VAL A 233 3.34 -6.89 -22.48
C VAL A 233 3.59 -7.86 -23.61
N GLU A 234 4.84 -8.03 -24.01
CA GLU A 234 5.26 -8.93 -25.06
C GLU A 234 4.94 -10.39 -24.69
N GLU A 235 5.19 -10.79 -23.43
CA GLU A 235 4.78 -12.10 -22.90
C GLU A 235 3.26 -12.25 -22.87
N MET A 236 2.52 -11.24 -22.40
CA MET A 236 1.04 -11.27 -22.41
C MET A 236 0.48 -11.42 -23.83
N GLN A 237 1.09 -10.76 -24.81
CA GLN A 237 0.67 -10.85 -26.21
C GLN A 237 0.98 -12.22 -26.83
N GLU A 238 2.10 -12.84 -26.46
CA GLU A 238 2.41 -14.22 -26.88
C GLU A 238 1.46 -15.22 -26.23
N CYS A 239 1.06 -15.03 -24.97
CA CYS A 239 -0.02 -15.81 -24.36
C CYS A 239 -1.37 -15.65 -25.09
N ALA A 240 -1.60 -14.50 -25.73
CA ALA A 240 -2.77 -14.21 -26.55
C ALA A 240 -2.58 -14.52 -28.05
N ARG A 241 -1.62 -15.40 -28.41
CA ARG A 241 -1.27 -15.67 -29.82
C ARG A 241 -2.42 -16.23 -30.65
N ASP A 242 -3.23 -17.12 -30.08
CA ASP A 242 -4.30 -17.82 -30.79
C ASP A 242 -5.69 -17.20 -30.56
N GLY A 243 -5.76 -15.99 -29.99
CA GLY A 243 -7.03 -15.34 -29.69
C GLY A 243 -6.90 -13.95 -29.09
N ALA A 244 -7.81 -13.61 -28.18
CA ALA A 244 -7.78 -12.37 -27.43
C ALA A 244 -7.98 -12.65 -25.94
N VAL A 245 -7.18 -11.98 -25.10
CA VAL A 245 -7.39 -11.98 -23.65
C VAL A 245 -8.02 -10.64 -23.28
N VAL A 246 -9.17 -10.69 -22.61
CA VAL A 246 -9.87 -9.48 -22.14
C VAL A 246 -9.66 -9.34 -20.64
N ILE A 247 -8.95 -8.29 -20.26
CA ILE A 247 -8.69 -7.94 -18.87
C ILE A 247 -9.69 -6.86 -18.47
N VAL A 248 -10.57 -7.18 -17.53
CA VAL A 248 -11.57 -6.24 -17.02
C VAL A 248 -11.07 -5.67 -15.69
N SER A 249 -11.05 -4.35 -15.58
CA SER A 249 -10.75 -3.62 -14.36
C SER A 249 -11.96 -2.79 -13.97
N PHE A 250 -12.38 -2.92 -12.72
CA PHE A 250 -13.48 -2.14 -12.15
C PHE A 250 -12.97 -1.35 -10.96
N THR A 251 -13.32 -0.08 -10.95
CA THR A 251 -13.19 0.82 -9.80
C THR A 251 -14.56 1.43 -9.56
N ILE A 252 -14.79 2.02 -8.38
CA ILE A 252 -16.10 2.58 -8.03
C ILE A 252 -16.64 3.61 -9.05
N ASN A 253 -15.76 4.28 -9.80
CA ASN A 253 -16.13 5.35 -10.75
C ASN A 253 -15.89 4.97 -12.22
N ARG A 254 -15.22 3.86 -12.52
CA ARG A 254 -14.85 3.47 -13.89
C ARG A 254 -14.81 1.97 -14.05
N TYR A 255 -15.43 1.51 -15.12
CA TYR A 255 -15.17 0.20 -15.71
C TYR A 255 -14.19 0.42 -16.85
N ASN A 256 -13.15 -0.40 -16.96
CA ASN A 256 -12.27 -0.40 -18.10
C ASN A 256 -12.04 -1.84 -18.52
N ALA A 257 -11.92 -2.07 -19.83
CA ALA A 257 -11.43 -3.33 -20.34
C ALA A 257 -10.19 -3.08 -21.20
N VAL A 258 -9.24 -4.00 -21.15
CA VAL A 258 -8.11 -4.01 -22.07
C VAL A 258 -8.14 -5.32 -22.82
N ILE A 259 -8.24 -5.23 -24.14
CA ILE A 259 -8.09 -6.36 -25.04
C ILE A 259 -6.61 -6.49 -25.37
N VAL A 260 -6.05 -7.65 -25.06
CA VAL A 260 -4.71 -8.07 -25.43
C VAL A 260 -4.82 -9.04 -26.60
N THR A 261 -4.12 -8.72 -27.68
CA THR A 261 -3.98 -9.59 -28.86
C THR A 261 -2.51 -9.65 -29.25
N ARG A 262 -2.14 -10.62 -30.08
CA ARG A 262 -0.80 -10.69 -30.68
C ARG A 262 -0.38 -9.38 -31.37
N SER A 263 -1.31 -8.70 -32.04
CA SER A 263 -1.04 -7.50 -32.82
C SER A 263 -1.02 -6.20 -32.01
N GLY A 264 -1.56 -6.19 -30.79
CA GLY A 264 -1.58 -4.98 -29.98
C GLY A 264 -2.50 -5.02 -28.77
N LEU A 265 -2.54 -3.87 -28.10
CA LEU A 265 -3.39 -3.59 -26.94
C LEU A 265 -4.48 -2.59 -27.31
N LYS A 266 -5.70 -2.82 -26.87
CA LYS A 266 -6.81 -1.87 -27.02
C LYS A 266 -7.53 -1.68 -25.70
N ALA A 267 -7.50 -0.46 -25.16
CA ALA A 267 -8.36 -0.08 -24.04
C ALA A 267 -9.78 0.22 -24.56
N ILE A 268 -10.78 -0.17 -23.77
CA ILE A 268 -12.19 0.07 -23.98
C ILE A 268 -12.70 0.75 -22.71
N ASP A 269 -13.30 1.92 -22.87
CA ASP A 269 -14.11 2.56 -21.84
C ASP A 269 -15.58 2.23 -22.13
N PRO A 270 -16.23 1.34 -21.34
CA PRO A 270 -17.62 0.98 -21.53
C PRO A 270 -18.60 2.14 -21.30
N SER A 271 -18.14 3.28 -20.78
CA SER A 271 -18.96 4.49 -20.65
C SER A 271 -19.07 5.30 -21.96
N GLU A 272 -18.29 4.94 -22.99
CA GLU A 272 -18.35 5.55 -24.33
C GLU A 272 -19.26 4.79 -25.32
N THR A 273 -19.93 3.73 -24.87
CA THR A 273 -20.92 2.93 -25.63
C THR A 273 -22.31 3.06 -25.04
#